data_AF-A0A317SYX0-F1
#
_entry.id   AF-A0A317SYX0-F1
#
_cell.length_a   1.000
_cell.length_b   1.000
_cell.length_c   1.000
_cell.angle_alpha   90.00
_cell.angle_beta   90.00
_cell.angle_gamma   90.00
#
_symmetry.space_group_name_H-M   'P 1'
#
loop_
_entity.id
_entity.type
_entity.pdbx_description
1 polymer ?
#
loop_
_entity_poly.entity_id
_entity_poly.type
_entity_poly.pdbx_seq_one_letter_code
_entity_poly.pdbx_strand_id
1 'polypeptide(L)'
;MCTAHEETIALLNTHAGVKASITQVGSEKFYALFTEFINAFEDSGYNTEYLKGTGTATGPAPRVNSAFWAFMRCVKDEVRVVERGAPGEASV
;
A
#
# COMPACT_ATOMS: atom_id res chain seq x y z
N MET A 1 24.49 2.08 -9.50
CA MET A 1 23.58 1.65 -8.42
C MET A 1 22.33 1.12 -9.12
N CYS A 2 22.09 -0.18 -9.09
CA CYS A 2 20.92 -0.79 -9.73
C CYS A 2 19.70 -0.53 -8.85
N THR A 3 18.87 0.45 -9.21
CA THR A 3 17.58 0.76 -8.58
C THR A 3 16.54 -0.26 -9.01
N ALA A 4 16.79 -1.53 -8.69
CA ALA A 4 15.84 -2.58 -8.96
C ALA A 4 14.70 -2.45 -7.92
N HIS A 5 13.48 -2.16 -8.39
CA HIS A 5 12.21 -2.31 -7.65
C HIS A 5 11.86 -1.19 -6.67
N GLU A 6 12.06 0.08 -7.06
CA GLU A 6 11.64 1.24 -6.26
C GLU A 6 10.14 1.24 -5.94
N GLU A 7 9.32 0.70 -6.83
CA GLU A 7 7.86 0.67 -6.68
C GLU A 7 7.42 -0.28 -5.57
N THR A 8 8.06 -1.46 -5.46
CA THR A 8 7.81 -2.40 -4.37
C THR A 8 8.22 -1.77 -3.03
N ILE A 9 9.40 -1.14 -3.00
CA ILE A 9 9.90 -0.46 -1.81
C ILE A 9 8.96 0.68 -1.40
N ALA A 10 8.49 1.49 -2.35
CA ALA A 10 7.55 2.57 -2.10
C ALA A 10 6.22 2.06 -1.50
N LEU A 11 5.69 0.94 -2.01
CA LEU A 11 4.50 0.31 -1.48
C LEU A 11 4.70 -0.15 -0.02
N LEU A 12 5.81 -0.84 0.26
CA LEU A 12 6.14 -1.33 1.61
C LEU A 12 6.31 -0.17 2.60
N ASN A 13 7.03 0.87 2.18
CA ASN A 13 7.22 2.09 2.99
C ASN A 13 5.90 2.81 3.27
N THR A 14 4.98 2.83 2.31
CA THR A 14 3.64 3.43 2.49
C THR A 14 2.86 2.71 3.57
N HIS A 15 2.81 1.37 3.54
CA HIS A 15 2.16 0.59 4.59
C HIS A 15 2.83 0.79 5.96
N ALA A 16 4.16 0.70 6.02
CA ALA A 16 4.90 0.91 7.26
C ALA A 16 4.65 2.31 7.84
N GLY A 17 4.62 3.34 7.00
CA GLY A 17 4.32 4.72 7.39
C GLY A 17 2.92 4.88 7.97
N VAL A 18 1.89 4.32 7.33
CA VAL A 18 0.52 4.35 7.85
C VAL A 18 0.42 3.60 9.18
N LYS A 19 1.04 2.42 9.29
CA LYS A 19 1.01 1.60 10.51
C LYS A 19 1.77 2.24 11.68
N ALA A 20 2.86 2.96 11.41
CA ALA A 20 3.65 3.65 12.42
C ALA A 20 3.08 5.05 12.76
N SER A 21 2.12 5.55 11.99
CA SER A 21 1.58 6.89 12.20
C SER A 21 0.67 6.93 13.43
N ILE A 22 0.84 7.99 14.21
CA ILE A 22 -0.05 8.33 15.33
C ILE A 22 -1.19 9.27 14.90
N THR A 23 -1.12 9.82 13.68
CA THR A 23 -2.06 10.82 13.14
C THR A 23 -2.81 10.34 11.89
N GLN A 24 -2.50 9.15 11.39
CA GLN A 24 -3.14 8.56 10.22
C GLN A 24 -3.49 7.12 10.54
N VAL A 25 -4.65 6.69 10.08
CA VAL A 25 -5.10 5.30 10.24
C VAL A 25 -5.55 4.82 8.87
N GLY A 26 -5.00 3.69 8.42
CA GLY A 26 -5.48 2.99 7.23
C GLY A 26 -6.84 2.35 7.50
N SER A 27 -7.72 2.34 6.52
CA SER A 27 -8.99 1.59 6.61
C SER A 27 -8.75 0.08 6.62
N GLU A 28 -9.75 -0.71 7.02
CA GLU A 28 -9.68 -2.17 6.92
C GLU A 28 -9.37 -2.63 5.48
N LYS A 29 -9.95 -1.94 4.51
CA LYS A 29 -9.70 -2.15 3.07
C LYS A 29 -8.24 -1.92 2.69
N PHE A 30 -7.59 -0.90 3.25
CA PHE A 30 -6.16 -0.65 3.05
C PHE A 30 -5.31 -1.85 3.49
N TYR A 31 -5.58 -2.38 4.69
CA TYR A 31 -4.86 -3.54 5.21
C TYR A 31 -5.17 -4.84 4.44
N ALA A 32 -6.41 -5.03 4.02
CA ALA A 32 -6.82 -6.18 3.21
C ALA A 32 -6.12 -6.18 1.84
N LEU A 33 -6.09 -5.04 1.14
CA LEU A 33 -5.42 -4.92 -0.16
C LEU A 33 -3.90 -5.05 -0.06
N PHE A 34 -3.29 -4.59 1.03
CA PHE A 34 -1.87 -4.86 1.29
C PHE A 34 -1.60 -6.35 1.46
N THR A 35 -2.45 -7.05 2.22
CA THR A 35 -2.34 -8.50 2.42
C THR A 35 -2.51 -9.25 1.10
N GLU A 36 -3.46 -8.83 0.25
CA GLU A 36 -3.65 -9.39 -1.08
C GLU A 36 -2.40 -9.22 -1.96
N PHE A 37 -1.74 -8.05 -1.91
CA PHE A 37 -0.48 -7.82 -2.59
C PHE A 37 0.62 -8.76 -2.10
N ILE A 38 0.82 -8.90 -0.78
CA ILE A 38 1.85 -9.78 -0.22
C ILE A 38 1.63 -11.23 -0.64
N ASN A 39 0.40 -11.74 -0.50
CA ASN A 39 0.08 -13.12 -0.89
C ASN A 39 0.34 -13.35 -2.39
N ALA A 40 -0.11 -12.44 -3.25
CA ALA A 40 0.16 -12.55 -4.68
C ALA A 40 1.66 -12.50 -4.99
N PHE A 41 2.41 -11.66 -4.27
CA PHE A 41 3.85 -11.51 -4.46
C PHE A 41 4.61 -12.76 -4.03
N GLU A 42 4.26 -13.36 -2.89
CA GLU A 42 4.78 -14.66 -2.42
C GLU A 42 4.46 -15.79 -3.40
N ASP A 43 3.20 -15.90 -3.85
CA ASP A 43 2.75 -16.91 -4.82
C ASP A 43 3.50 -16.82 -6.16
N SER A 44 3.96 -15.62 -6.52
CA SER A 44 4.75 -15.39 -7.73
C SER A 44 6.24 -15.74 -7.58
N GLY A 45 6.69 -16.15 -6.39
CA GLY A 45 8.10 -16.31 -6.06
C GLY A 45 8.83 -14.97 -5.95
N TYR A 46 8.14 -13.94 -5.43
CA TYR A 46 8.62 -12.57 -5.39
C TYR A 46 9.01 -12.04 -6.77
N ASN A 47 8.23 -12.35 -7.80
CA ASN A 47 8.50 -11.91 -9.17
C ASN A 47 8.35 -10.39 -9.26
N THR A 48 9.46 -9.70 -9.21
CA THR A 48 9.56 -8.24 -9.26
C THR A 48 9.31 -7.63 -10.65
N GLU A 49 9.15 -8.47 -11.68
CA GLU A 49 8.82 -8.02 -13.04
C GLU A 49 7.31 -7.78 -13.23
N TYR A 50 6.53 -7.82 -12.15
CA TYR A 50 5.09 -7.58 -12.19
C TYR A 50 4.66 -6.22 -12.78
N LEU A 51 5.58 -5.25 -12.86
CA LEU A 51 5.37 -3.95 -13.53
C LEU A 51 6.02 -3.85 -14.91
N LYS A 52 6.79 -4.86 -15.34
CA LYS A 52 7.37 -4.88 -16.69
C LYS A 52 6.28 -5.24 -17.71
N GLY A 53 6.00 -4.30 -18.62
CA GLY A 53 4.94 -4.41 -19.63
C GLY A 53 4.15 -3.10 -19.75
N THR A 54 3.09 -3.07 -20.55
CA THR A 54 2.23 -1.90 -20.81
C THR A 54 1.36 -1.45 -19.62
N GLY A 55 1.70 -1.84 -18.38
CA GLY A 55 0.88 -1.59 -17.20
C GLY A 55 -0.46 -2.34 -17.17
N THR A 56 -0.66 -3.29 -18.09
CA THR A 56 -1.85 -4.14 -18.18
C THR A 56 -1.63 -5.47 -17.46
N ALA A 57 -2.71 -6.11 -16.99
CA ALA A 57 -2.71 -7.42 -16.31
C ALA A 57 -2.28 -8.61 -17.22
N THR A 58 -1.41 -8.35 -18.20
CA THR A 58 -0.84 -9.29 -19.17
C THR A 58 0.68 -9.42 -19.02
N GLY A 59 1.27 -8.78 -18.01
CA GLY A 59 2.69 -8.94 -17.66
C GLY A 59 3.00 -10.30 -17.00
N PRO A 60 4.27 -10.57 -16.64
CA PRO A 60 4.73 -11.87 -16.16
C PRO A 60 4.13 -12.30 -14.80
N ALA A 61 3.59 -11.35 -14.03
CA ALA A 61 2.89 -11.61 -12.77
C ALA A 61 1.60 -10.75 -12.67
N PRO A 62 0.53 -11.13 -13.39
CA PRO A 62 -0.65 -10.29 -13.57
C PRO A 62 -1.46 -10.11 -12.28
N ARG A 63 -1.44 -11.10 -11.38
CA ARG A 63 -2.07 -11.00 -10.06
C ARG A 63 -1.37 -9.98 -9.16
N VAL A 64 -0.03 -9.99 -9.13
CA VAL A 64 0.79 -9.03 -8.38
C VAL A 64 0.57 -7.62 -8.91
N ASN A 65 0.54 -7.46 -10.24
CA ASN A 65 0.24 -6.19 -10.90
C ASN A 65 -1.14 -5.64 -10.50
N SER A 66 -2.17 -6.48 -10.54
CA SER A 66 -3.54 -6.09 -10.18
C SER A 66 -3.62 -5.67 -8.71
N ALA A 67 -3.04 -6.47 -7.79
CA ALA A 67 -3.04 -6.18 -6.37
C ALA A 67 -2.27 -4.88 -6.04
N PHE A 68 -1.13 -4.65 -6.70
CA PHE A 68 -0.37 -3.41 -6.60
C PHE A 68 -1.21 -2.18 -6.98
N TRP A 69 -1.86 -2.19 -8.14
CA TRP A 69 -2.69 -1.07 -8.58
C TRP A 69 -3.97 -0.90 -7.75
N ALA A 70 -4.52 -1.97 -7.19
CA ALA A 70 -5.63 -1.89 -6.24
C ALA A 70 -5.19 -1.18 -4.95
N PHE A 71 -4.04 -1.56 -4.38
CA PHE A 71 -3.48 -0.90 -3.21
C PHE A 71 -3.14 0.57 -3.47
N MET A 72 -2.46 0.89 -4.58
CA MET A 72 -2.08 2.28 -4.90
C MET A 72 -3.29 3.19 -5.11
N ARG A 73 -4.39 2.68 -5.66
CA ARG A 73 -5.67 3.42 -5.73
C ARG A 73 -6.26 3.61 -4.33
N CYS A 74 -6.27 2.56 -3.51
CA CYS A 74 -6.74 2.63 -2.12
C CYS A 74 -5.99 3.69 -1.30
N VAL A 75 -4.66 3.79 -1.44
CA VAL A 75 -3.85 4.77 -0.71
C VAL A 75 -4.30 6.20 -0.99
N LYS A 76 -4.66 6.52 -2.24
CA LYS A 76 -5.11 7.86 -2.62
C LYS A 76 -6.45 8.26 -1.99
N ASP A 77 -7.32 7.29 -1.76
CA ASP A 77 -8.71 7.56 -1.37
C ASP A 77 -9.01 7.27 0.12
N GLU A 78 -8.20 6.42 0.78
CA GLU A 78 -8.57 5.78 2.05
C GLU A 78 -7.66 6.11 3.24
N VAL A 79 -6.59 6.90 3.05
CA VAL A 79 -5.77 7.40 4.16
C VAL A 79 -6.45 8.63 4.75
N ARG A 80 -7.06 8.46 5.93
CA ARG A 80 -7.69 9.56 6.67
C ARG A 80 -6.74 10.13 7.70
N VAL A 81 -6.66 11.46 7.76
CA VAL A 81 -6.02 12.16 8.87
C VAL A 81 -6.95 12.04 10.07
N VAL A 82 -6.42 11.53 11.18
CA VAL A 82 -7.11 11.61 12.47
C VAL A 82 -6.97 13.05 12.92
N GLU A 83 -8.06 13.83 12.86
CA GLU A 83 -8.07 15.12 13.53
C GLU A 83 -7.82 14.86 15.01
N ARG A 84 -6.70 15.39 15.52
CA ARG A 84 -6.50 15.51 16.96
C ARG A 84 -7.64 16.40 17.44
N GLY A 85 -8.66 15.79 18.04
CA GLY A 85 -9.67 16.53 18.79
C GLY A 85 -8.95 17.55 19.67
N ALA A 86 -9.35 18.81 19.55
CA ALA A 86 -8.83 19.90 20.38
C ALA A 86 -8.78 19.42 21.85
N PRO A 87 -7.71 19.74 22.61
CA PRO A 87 -7.70 19.42 24.02
C PRO A 87 -8.93 20.07 24.63
N GLY A 88 -9.85 19.23 25.11
CA GLY A 88 -11.12 19.66 25.65
C GLY A 88 -10.89 20.73 26.71
N GLU A 89 -11.73 21.75 26.65
CA GLU A 89 -12.09 22.53 27.82
C GLU A 89 -12.47 21.55 28.93
N ALA A 90 -11.55 21.32 29.87
CA ALA A 90 -11.87 20.78 31.17
C ALA A 90 -12.26 21.96 32.05
N SER A 91 -13.56 22.08 32.32
CA SER A 91 -14.12 22.95 33.35
C SER A 91 -13.47 22.71 34.71
N VAL A 92 -13.08 23.78 35.41
CA VAL A 92 -13.62 24.22 36.72
C VAL A 92 -13.45 25.74 36.82
#